data_AF-A0A9X2U3S7-F1
#
_entry.id   AF-A0A9X2U3S7-F1
#
_cell.length_a   1.000
_cell.length_b   1.000
_cell.length_c   1.000
_cell.angle_alpha   90.00
_cell.angle_beta   90.00
_cell.angle_gamma   90.00
#
_symmetry.space_group_name_H-M   'P 1'
#
loop_
_entity.id
_entity.type
_entity.pdbx_description
1 polymer ?
#
loop_
_entity_poly.entity_id
_entity_poly.type
_entity_poly.pdbx_seq_one_letter_code
_entity_poly.pdbx_strand_id
1 'polypeptide(L)' 'MSSKLALRIDQLTEAGFSVKIADGGIIAYLHSRTLLHHEIVDAVPVLESSPTETVEDGVFISFGEE' A
#
# COMPACT_ATOMS: atom_id res chain seq x y z
N MET A 1 3.08 -5.36 -17.80
CA MET A 1 2.69 -5.23 -16.38
C MET A 1 3.70 -4.29 -15.75
N SER A 2 3.27 -3.10 -15.36
CA SER A 2 4.15 -2.00 -14.92
C SER A 2 4.97 -2.40 -13.70
N SER A 3 6.30 -2.50 -13.86
CA SER A 3 7.24 -3.05 -12.87
C SER A 3 7.21 -2.36 -11.50
N LYS A 4 6.72 -1.12 -11.43
CA LYS A 4 6.62 -0.33 -10.19
C LYS A 4 5.61 -0.90 -9.19
N LEU A 5 4.46 -1.39 -9.65
CA LEU A 5 3.39 -1.87 -8.76
C LEU A 5 3.80 -3.20 -8.10
N ALA A 6 4.38 -4.12 -8.88
CA ALA A 6 4.92 -5.37 -8.35
C ALA A 6 6.00 -5.12 -7.29
N LEU A 7 6.90 -4.16 -7.53
CA LEU A 7 7.94 -3.79 -6.57
C LEU A 7 7.36 -3.21 -5.28
N ARG A 8 6.31 -2.38 -5.35
CA ARG A 8 5.66 -1.85 -4.13
C ARG A 8 4.91 -2.93 -3.35
N ILE A 9 4.27 -3.88 -4.03
CA ILE A 9 3.66 -5.05 -3.38
C ILE A 9 4.72 -5.87 -2.65
N ASP A 10 5.86 -6.11 -3.30
CA ASP A 10 6.98 -6.86 -2.72
C ASP A 10 7.51 -6.18 -1.46
N GLN A 11 7.80 -4.88 -1.53
CA GLN A 11 8.26 -4.09 -0.37
C GLN A 11 7.27 -4.11 0.81
N LEU A 12 5.97 -3.98 0.53
CA LEU A 12 4.94 -4.06 1.57
C LEU A 12 4.87 -5.47 2.18
N THR A 13 5.03 -6.50 1.37
CA THR A 13 5.02 -7.90 1.81
C THR A 13 6.27 -8.22 2.65
N GLU A 14 7.44 -7.75 2.23
CA GLU A 14 8.70 -7.85 2.99
C GLU A 14 8.62 -7.12 4.34
N ALA A 15 7.91 -5.99 4.40
CA ALA A 15 7.62 -5.28 5.64
C ALA A 15 6.56 -5.95 6.52
N GLY A 16 5.95 -7.06 6.07
CA GLY A 16 4.98 -7.84 6.81
C GLY A 16 3.52 -7.41 6.63
N PHE A 17 3.23 -6.55 5.65
CA PHE A 17 1.87 -6.16 5.31
C PHE A 17 1.25 -7.11 4.28
N SER A 18 -0.05 -7.34 4.42
CA SER A 18 -0.83 -8.00 3.36
C SER A 18 -1.27 -6.95 2.36
N VAL A 19 -1.27 -7.31 1.07
CA VAL A 19 -1.62 -6.38 -0.02
C VAL A 19 -2.73 -6.98 -0.87
N LYS A 20 -3.71 -6.15 -1.21
CA LYS A 20 -4.81 -6.47 -2.11
C LYS A 20 -4.81 -5.50 -3.27
N ILE A 21 -4.86 -6.01 -4.50
CA ILE A 21 -4.93 -5.16 -5.69
C ILE A 21 -6.35 -4.64 -5.84
N ALA A 22 -6.48 -3.33 -6.08
CA ALA A 22 -7.74 -2.66 -6.30
C ALA A 22 -7.67 -1.85 -7.62
N ASP A 23 -8.83 -1.44 -8.12
CA ASP A 23 -8.88 -0.59 -9.31
C ASP A 23 -8.23 0.77 -9.01
N GLY A 24 -7.21 1.15 -9.78
CA GLY A 24 -6.42 2.38 -9.54
C GLY A 24 -5.36 2.30 -8.44
N GLY A 25 -5.12 1.15 -7.80
CA GLY A 25 -4.06 1.05 -6.80
C GLY A 25 -3.98 -0.26 -6.02
N ILE A 26 -3.55 -0.17 -4.76
CA ILE A 26 -3.48 -1.32 -3.84
C ILE A 26 -4.00 -0.93 -2.46
N ILE A 27 -4.49 -1.91 -1.70
CA ILE A 27 -4.88 -1.78 -0.31
C ILE A 27 -3.88 -2.56 0.53
N ALA A 28 -3.13 -1.88 1.39
CA ALA A 28 -2.27 -2.48 2.39
C ALA A 28 -3.06 -2.68 3.69
N TYR A 29 -2.97 -3.88 4.27
CA TYR A 29 -3.75 -4.25 5.45
C TYR A 29 -3.02 -5.27 6.34
N LEU A 30 -3.40 -5.33 7.61
CA LEU A 30 -2.93 -6.30 8.59
C LEU A 30 -4.14 -7.07 9.10
N HIS A 31 -4.09 -8.40 9.09
CA HIS A 31 -5.20 -9.23 9.57
C HIS A 31 -5.53 -9.01 11.07
N SER A 32 -4.55 -8.54 11.84
CA SER A 32 -4.68 -8.39 13.28
C SER A 32 -5.16 -7.02 13.75
N ARG A 33 -5.04 -5.97 12.91
CA ARG A 33 -5.43 -4.59 13.28
C ARG A 33 -5.58 -3.68 12.07
N THR A 34 -6.30 -2.58 12.25
CA THR A 34 -6.35 -1.48 11.28
C THR A 34 -4.97 -0.83 11.16
N LEU A 35 -4.51 -0.66 9.92
CA LEU A 35 -3.25 0.00 9.58
C LEU A 35 -3.41 1.51 9.60
N LEU A 36 -2.33 2.20 9.98
CA LEU A 36 -2.25 3.65 9.89
C LEU A 36 -1.31 4.06 8.76
N HIS A 37 -1.61 5.19 8.12
CA HIS A 37 -0.81 5.70 7.01
C HIS A 37 0.68 5.83 7.34
N HIS A 38 1.01 6.32 8.54
CA HIS A 38 2.41 6.50 8.93
C HIS A 38 3.19 5.18 9.03
N GLU A 39 2.55 4.05 9.38
CA GLU A 39 3.23 2.75 9.46
C GLU A 39 3.64 2.24 8.07
N ILE A 40 2.84 2.59 7.06
CA ILE A 40 3.12 2.26 5.66
C ILE A 40 4.26 3.11 5.12
N VAL A 41 4.26 4.41 5.44
CA VAL A 41 5.32 5.33 5.03
C VAL A 41 6.64 5.02 5.74
N ASP A 42 6.60 4.64 7.02
CA ASP A 42 7.79 4.22 7.78
C ASP A 42 8.46 2.99 7.13
N ALA A 43 7.65 2.01 6.72
CA ALA A 43 8.16 0.81 6.05
C ALA A 43 8.53 1.03 4.58
N VAL A 44 7.73 1.80 3.85
CA VAL A 44 7.87 2.05 2.41
C VAL A 44 7.83 3.56 2.16
N PRO A 45 8.93 4.28 2.38
CA PRO A 45 8.96 5.75 2.32
C PRO A 45 8.65 6.32 0.94
N VAL A 46 8.82 5.53 -0.13
CA VAL A 46 8.40 5.94 -1.49
C VAL A 46 6.87 6.14 -1.62
N LEU A 47 6.09 5.64 -0.66
CA LEU A 47 4.64 5.83 -0.60
C LEU A 47 4.24 7.17 0.02
N GLU A 48 5.15 7.92 0.66
CA GLU A 48 4.85 9.22 1.25
C GLU A 48 4.25 10.20 0.23
N SER A 49 4.77 10.18 -1.00
CA SER A 49 4.29 11.03 -2.09
C SER A 49 3.08 10.45 -2.84
N SER A 50 2.61 9.25 -2.46
CA SER A 50 1.45 8.62 -3.12
C SER A 50 0.16 9.01 -2.40
N PRO A 51 -0.96 9.26 -3.12
CA PRO A 51 -2.24 9.50 -2.47
C PRO A 51 -2.66 8.27 -1.68
N THR A 52 -2.94 8.44 -0.40
CA THR A 52 -3.40 7.36 0.48
C THR A 52 -4.71 7.72 1.16
N GLU A 53 -5.55 6.72 1.35
CA GLU A 53 -6.85 6.84 2.02
C GLU A 53 -7.06 5.66 2.97
N THR A 54 -7.56 5.92 4.18
CA THR A 54 -7.93 4.84 5.10
C THR A 54 -9.31 4.32 4.70
N VAL A 55 -9.38 3.02 4.38
CA VAL A 55 -10.59 2.31 3.97
C VAL A 55 -10.93 1.24 5.00
N GLU A 56 -12.15 0.66 4.93
CA GLU A 56 -12.58 -0.37 5.88
C GLU A 56 -11.62 -1.57 5.94
N ASP A 57 -11.06 -1.94 4.79
CA ASP A 57 -10.18 -3.10 4.62
C ASP A 57 -8.71 -2.78 5.01
N GLY A 58 -8.33 -1.50 5.22
CA GLY A 58 -6.93 -1.10 5.47
C GLY A 58 -6.61 0.32 4.98
N VAL A 59 -5.45 0.49 4.33
CA VAL A 59 -5.06 1.76 3.71
C VAL A 59 -4.92 1.55 2.21
N PHE A 60 -5.76 2.24 1.46
CA PHE A 60 -5.67 2.33 0.02
C PHE A 60 -4.55 3.28 -0.37
N ILE A 61 -3.74 2.87 -1.35
CA ILE A 61 -2.65 3.63 -1.94
C ILE A 61 -2.95 3.71 -3.42
N SER A 62 -3.22 4.92 -3.90
CA SER A 62 -3.44 5.19 -5.31
C SER A 62 -2.10 5.24 -6.05
N PHE A 63 -2.06 4.58 -7.20
CA PHE A 63 -0.96 4.68 -8.13
C PHE A 63 -1.56 5.31 -9.37
N GLY A 64 -1.47 6.64 -9.48
CA GLY A 64 -1.92 7.31 -10.69
C GLY A 64 -1.33 6.60 -11.91
N GLU A 65 -2.17 6.30 -12.90
CA GLU A 65 -1.72 5.87 -14.21
C GLU A 65 -0.79 6.97 -14.74
N GLU A 66 0.52 6.70 -14.71
CA GLU A 66 1.55 7.51 -15.38
C GLU A 66 1.85 6.89 -16.74
#